data_AF-H2KV38-F1
#
_entry.id   AF-H2KV38-F1
#
_cell.length_a   1.000
_cell.length_b   1.000
_cell.length_c   1.000
_cell.angle_alpha   90.00
_cell.angle_beta   90.00
_cell.angle_gamma   90.00
#
_symmetry.space_group_name_H-M   'P 1'
#
loop_
_entity.id
_entity.type
_entity.pdbx_description
1 polymer ?
#
loop_
_entity_poly.entity_id
_entity_poly.type
_entity_poly.pdbx_seq_one_letter_code
_entity_poly.pdbx_strand_id
1 'polypeptide(L)'
;MTKEEIEAFVILLREEVDRERQERNLATLEKEKIINFWELTKKQLEDSRAVLAKKEREIEDADERHQLEMKIYRQKLKHLMFEQSARESEAKKEAIQGLSNEKNEARSEIRAIRNENYTLKAKLRQQQVQSEEAVKMLKRQHELDLAHIRQDFSRQIEEIEARAAKQMNMLREQIDTQRRVEVHMTEEHKNKHIQTLEANHERAFANMKAYYNDITLGNISVIKTLRENIDELRSQLGRAQNLLESSQTELEQKTQTLCKLDKENAHLRHVAKLFESEKIAHMLTKQNAKKTVLAMQKTEMNLDIMTERFDALDKMRKGLASQFEKLLMDVQQRTGLRALLVERKLKHLTEALEAREAQITQLVIALNSDPSAVEHARQHLEELLRKKNNAIEELQYEVMRMGKAYNELWATCQRKLVDEMNSPVNLGIMPVKVNVNLTSPFNPSTAIGQQVADNTNSEESSQKLLGEPKATIVPMGQGPTGLASVAPF
;
A
#
# COMPACT_ATOMS: atom_id res chain seq x y z
N MET A 1 -183.28 15.16 24.17
CA MET A 1 -182.40 15.09 23.00
C MET A 1 -183.10 14.32 21.92
N THR A 2 -183.24 14.92 20.75
CA THR A 2 -183.78 14.23 19.57
C THR A 2 -182.77 13.16 19.11
N LYS A 3 -183.25 12.12 18.41
CA LYS A 3 -182.41 10.98 17.99
C LYS A 3 -181.16 11.41 17.20
N GLU A 4 -181.29 12.49 16.41
CA GLU A 4 -180.23 13.10 15.60
C GLU A 4 -179.13 13.76 16.45
N GLU A 5 -179.46 14.35 17.60
CA GLU A 5 -178.49 14.97 18.51
C GLU A 5 -177.64 13.92 19.26
N ILE A 6 -178.22 12.76 19.56
CA ILE A 6 -177.51 11.66 20.23
C ILE A 6 -176.58 10.92 19.25
N GLU A 7 -177.02 10.71 18.01
CA GLU A 7 -176.18 10.10 16.97
C GLU A 7 -174.97 10.99 16.62
N ALA A 8 -175.14 12.31 16.54
CA ALA A 8 -174.04 13.26 16.35
C ALA A 8 -173.05 13.26 17.53
N PHE A 9 -173.54 13.17 18.77
CA PHE A 9 -172.67 13.13 19.96
C PHE A 9 -171.89 11.80 20.09
N VAL A 10 -172.48 10.68 19.65
CA VAL A 10 -171.80 9.37 19.59
C VAL A 10 -170.70 9.35 18.52
N ILE A 11 -170.91 10.02 17.38
CA ILE A 11 -169.88 10.17 16.33
C ILE A 11 -168.71 11.02 16.85
N LEU A 12 -168.99 12.16 17.47
CA LEU A 12 -167.95 13.01 18.07
C LEU A 12 -167.15 12.28 19.14
N LEU A 13 -167.81 11.53 20.03
CA LEU A 13 -167.10 10.72 21.04
C LEU A 13 -166.27 9.60 20.42
N ARG A 14 -166.71 8.99 19.32
CA ARG A 14 -165.90 8.00 18.59
C ARG A 14 -164.68 8.63 17.92
N GLU A 15 -164.85 9.79 17.30
CA GLU A 15 -163.75 10.57 16.72
C GLU A 15 -162.76 11.02 17.79
N GLU A 16 -163.22 11.45 18.97
CA GLU A 16 -162.37 11.81 20.11
C GLU A 16 -161.60 10.59 20.62
N VAL A 17 -162.25 9.44 20.77
CA VAL A 17 -161.61 8.17 21.19
C VAL A 17 -160.60 7.68 20.15
N ASP A 18 -160.89 7.81 18.86
CA ASP A 18 -159.96 7.42 17.80
C ASP A 18 -158.78 8.39 17.69
N ARG A 19 -158.98 9.69 17.98
CA ARG A 19 -157.91 10.69 18.10
C ARG A 19 -157.00 10.37 19.29
N GLU A 20 -157.57 10.12 20.47
CA GLU A 20 -156.80 9.69 21.66
C GLU A 20 -156.06 8.36 21.42
N ARG A 21 -156.62 7.45 20.63
CA ARG A 21 -155.94 6.21 20.23
C ARG A 21 -154.75 6.47 19.30
N GLN A 22 -154.91 7.37 18.32
CA GLN A 22 -153.83 7.77 17.43
C GLN A 22 -152.71 8.48 18.19
N GLU A 23 -153.05 9.39 19.11
CA GLU A 23 -152.08 10.07 19.98
C GLU A 23 -151.36 9.10 20.92
N ARG A 24 -152.08 8.15 21.53
CA ARG A 24 -151.46 7.10 22.34
C ARG A 24 -150.53 6.21 21.50
N ASN A 25 -150.92 5.86 20.28
CA ASN A 25 -150.07 5.08 19.38
C ASN A 25 -148.82 5.86 18.96
N LEU A 26 -148.95 7.15 18.63
CA LEU A 26 -147.82 8.03 18.32
C LEU A 26 -146.88 8.16 19.52
N ALA A 27 -147.40 8.44 20.72
CA ALA A 27 -146.62 8.52 21.94
C ALA A 27 -145.92 7.19 22.29
N THR A 28 -146.57 6.05 22.02
CA THR A 28 -145.96 4.73 22.21
C THR A 28 -144.81 4.51 21.23
N LEU A 29 -145.00 4.89 19.97
CA LEU A 29 -143.99 4.75 18.91
C LEU A 29 -142.81 5.72 19.11
N GLU A 30 -143.05 6.92 19.63
CA GLU A 30 -142.00 7.86 20.07
C GLU A 30 -141.25 7.34 21.28
N LYS A 31 -141.96 6.79 22.29
CA LYS A 31 -141.32 6.13 23.43
C LYS A 31 -140.46 4.95 22.99
N GLU A 32 -140.94 4.10 22.10
CA GLU A 32 -140.17 2.99 21.53
C GLU A 32 -138.95 3.47 20.74
N LYS A 33 -139.09 4.54 19.94
CA LYS A 33 -137.96 5.18 19.26
C LYS A 33 -136.92 5.69 20.25
N ILE A 34 -137.34 6.39 21.32
CA ILE A 34 -136.45 6.92 22.35
C ILE A 34 -135.76 5.77 23.10
N ILE A 35 -136.49 4.70 23.44
CA ILE A 35 -135.92 3.51 24.07
C ILE A 35 -134.88 2.86 23.14
N ASN A 36 -135.21 2.66 21.85
CA ASN A 36 -134.27 2.09 20.88
C ASN A 36 -133.03 2.97 20.68
N PHE A 37 -133.19 4.30 20.61
CA PHE A 37 -132.05 5.22 20.54
C PHE A 37 -131.22 5.18 21.81
N TRP A 38 -131.84 5.11 22.98
CA TRP A 38 -131.13 5.00 24.25
C TRP A 38 -130.37 3.66 24.35
N GLU A 39 -130.98 2.55 23.98
CA GLU A 39 -130.32 1.23 23.95
C GLU A 39 -129.17 1.19 22.94
N LEU A 40 -129.38 1.74 21.74
CA LEU A 40 -128.34 1.80 20.70
C LEU A 40 -127.17 2.69 21.13
N THR A 41 -127.44 3.89 21.66
CA THR A 41 -126.39 4.81 22.12
C THR A 41 -125.68 4.27 23.36
N LYS A 42 -126.39 3.61 24.27
CA LYS A 42 -125.80 2.89 25.40
C LYS A 42 -124.88 1.77 24.92
N LYS A 43 -125.33 0.96 23.96
CA LYS A 43 -124.51 -0.11 23.37
C LYS A 43 -123.29 0.44 22.64
N GLN A 44 -123.44 1.51 21.85
CA GLN A 44 -122.32 2.19 21.18
C GLN A 44 -121.31 2.77 22.19
N LEU A 45 -121.79 3.29 23.32
CA LEU A 45 -120.93 3.76 24.42
C LEU A 45 -120.19 2.60 25.08
N GLU A 46 -120.87 1.49 25.35
CA GLU A 46 -120.27 0.27 25.89
C GLU A 46 -119.22 -0.33 24.92
N ASP A 47 -119.54 -0.41 23.62
CA ASP A 47 -118.61 -0.86 22.58
C ASP A 47 -117.39 0.07 22.48
N SER A 48 -117.59 1.39 22.51
CA SER A 48 -116.49 2.37 22.48
C SER A 48 -115.62 2.28 23.73
N ARG A 49 -116.21 2.09 24.91
CA ARG A 49 -115.49 1.86 26.16
C ARG A 49 -114.69 0.55 26.12
N ALA A 50 -115.26 -0.52 25.55
CA ALA A 50 -114.56 -1.79 25.38
C ALA A 50 -113.36 -1.66 24.42
N VAL A 51 -113.52 -0.91 23.33
CA VAL A 51 -112.42 -0.60 22.40
C VAL A 51 -111.34 0.24 23.08
N LEU A 52 -111.71 1.26 23.85
CA LEU A 52 -110.76 2.06 24.62
C LEU A 52 -109.98 1.21 25.62
N ALA A 53 -110.65 0.39 26.42
CA ALA A 53 -109.99 -0.51 27.38
C ALA A 53 -109.05 -1.51 26.67
N LYS A 54 -109.43 -2.01 25.49
CA LYS A 54 -108.55 -2.84 24.67
C LYS A 54 -107.32 -2.05 24.19
N LYS A 55 -107.50 -0.80 23.76
CA LYS A 55 -106.39 0.06 23.30
C LYS A 55 -105.46 0.47 24.42
N GLU A 56 -105.99 0.79 25.60
CA GLU A 56 -105.20 1.03 26.81
C GLU A 56 -104.34 -0.19 27.15
N ARG A 57 -104.93 -1.39 27.09
CA ARG A 57 -104.18 -2.63 27.30
C ARG A 57 -103.14 -2.91 26.21
N GLU A 58 -103.45 -2.63 24.94
CA GLU A 58 -102.47 -2.74 23.84
C GLU A 58 -101.28 -1.78 24.03
N ILE A 59 -101.52 -0.58 24.58
CA ILE A 59 -100.47 0.38 24.94
C ILE A 59 -99.64 -0.16 26.11
N GLU A 60 -100.27 -0.63 27.18
CA GLU A 60 -99.57 -1.24 28.32
C GLU A 60 -98.69 -2.42 27.88
N ASP A 61 -99.24 -3.35 27.09
CA ASP A 61 -98.48 -4.48 26.55
C ASP A 61 -97.30 -4.03 25.67
N ALA A 62 -97.45 -2.92 24.92
CA ALA A 62 -96.38 -2.35 24.11
C ALA A 62 -95.28 -1.71 24.96
N ASP A 63 -95.66 -0.99 26.02
CA ASP A 63 -94.72 -0.39 26.96
C ASP A 63 -93.95 -1.46 27.74
N GLU A 64 -94.61 -2.54 28.16
CA GLU A 64 -93.95 -3.68 28.81
C GLU A 64 -92.94 -4.36 27.86
N ARG A 65 -93.31 -4.59 26.60
CA ARG A 65 -92.39 -5.11 25.58
C ARG A 65 -91.19 -4.20 25.39
N HIS A 66 -91.41 -2.88 25.25
CA HIS A 66 -90.34 -1.91 25.08
C HIS A 66 -89.40 -1.88 26.29
N GLN A 67 -89.93 -1.97 27.51
CA GLN A 67 -89.12 -2.03 28.73
C GLN A 67 -88.26 -3.30 28.80
N LEU A 68 -88.79 -4.45 28.39
CA LEU A 68 -88.06 -5.70 28.30
C LEU A 68 -86.94 -5.62 27.26
N GLU A 69 -87.24 -5.11 26.06
CA GLU A 69 -86.25 -4.87 25.00
C GLU A 69 -85.14 -3.93 25.49
N MET A 70 -85.48 -2.82 26.14
CA MET A 70 -84.52 -1.89 26.76
C MET A 70 -83.64 -2.56 27.81
N LYS A 71 -84.15 -3.52 28.59
CA LYS A 71 -83.33 -4.30 29.54
C LYS A 71 -82.37 -5.24 28.80
N ILE A 72 -82.85 -5.94 27.76
CA ILE A 72 -82.03 -6.83 26.93
C ILE A 72 -80.93 -6.04 26.22
N TYR A 73 -81.25 -4.90 25.61
CA TYR A 73 -80.26 -4.05 24.95
C TYR A 73 -79.22 -3.51 25.94
N ARG A 74 -79.64 -3.09 27.15
CA ARG A 74 -78.69 -2.70 28.20
C ARG A 74 -77.76 -3.85 28.60
N GLN A 75 -78.26 -5.08 28.70
CA GLN A 75 -77.41 -6.23 29.02
C GLN A 75 -76.47 -6.59 27.86
N LYS A 76 -76.94 -6.56 26.61
CA LYS A 76 -76.11 -6.74 25.41
C LYS A 76 -74.99 -5.72 25.35
N LEU A 77 -75.28 -4.44 25.62
CA LEU A 77 -74.28 -3.39 25.67
C LEU A 77 -73.24 -3.65 26.78
N LYS A 78 -73.67 -4.07 27.98
CA LYS A 78 -72.75 -4.45 29.06
C LYS A 78 -71.83 -5.62 28.68
N HIS A 79 -72.37 -6.67 28.06
CA HIS A 79 -71.56 -7.79 27.59
C HIS A 79 -70.58 -7.37 26.50
N LEU A 80 -71.03 -6.58 25.52
CA LEU A 80 -70.16 -6.08 24.47
C LEU A 80 -69.02 -5.22 25.03
N MET A 81 -69.31 -4.34 26.00
CA MET A 81 -68.30 -3.54 26.68
C MET A 81 -67.31 -4.39 27.48
N PHE A 82 -67.79 -5.43 28.19
CA PHE A 82 -66.92 -6.33 28.93
C PHE A 82 -66.03 -7.15 27.98
N GLU A 83 -66.60 -7.65 26.88
CA GLU A 83 -65.88 -8.41 25.88
C GLU A 83 -64.85 -7.53 25.16
N GLN A 84 -65.21 -6.29 24.80
CA GLN A 84 -64.25 -5.33 24.25
C GLN A 84 -63.14 -5.03 25.25
N SER A 85 -63.47 -4.77 26.51
CA SER A 85 -62.47 -4.52 27.55
C SER A 85 -61.54 -5.73 27.80
N ALA A 86 -62.09 -6.94 27.75
CA ALA A 86 -61.32 -8.18 27.87
C ALA A 86 -60.37 -8.36 26.67
N ARG A 87 -60.88 -8.21 25.44
CA ARG A 87 -60.06 -8.27 24.20
C ARG A 87 -58.98 -7.20 24.19
N GLU A 88 -59.29 -5.97 24.63
CA GLU A 88 -58.28 -4.91 24.77
C GLU A 88 -57.21 -5.25 25.80
N SER A 89 -57.59 -5.87 26.92
CA SER A 89 -56.65 -6.32 27.96
C SER A 89 -55.75 -7.45 27.47
N GLU A 90 -56.30 -8.42 26.74
CA GLU A 90 -55.56 -9.51 26.11
C GLU A 90 -54.59 -8.99 25.04
N ALA A 91 -55.07 -8.14 24.12
CA ALA A 91 -54.22 -7.52 23.10
C ALA A 91 -53.07 -6.70 23.72
N LYS A 92 -53.32 -5.98 24.83
CA LYS A 92 -52.27 -5.28 25.58
C LYS A 92 -51.27 -6.24 26.20
N LYS A 93 -51.71 -7.35 26.79
CA LYS A 93 -50.82 -8.37 27.36
C LYS A 93 -49.96 -9.02 26.29
N GLU A 94 -50.56 -9.40 25.16
CA GLU A 94 -49.85 -9.99 24.01
C GLU A 94 -48.83 -9.01 23.45
N ALA A 95 -49.17 -7.74 23.29
CA ALA A 95 -48.24 -6.71 22.82
C ALA A 95 -47.05 -6.53 23.79
N ILE A 96 -47.31 -6.47 25.10
CA ILE A 96 -46.24 -6.37 26.12
C ILE A 96 -45.36 -7.61 26.11
N GLN A 97 -45.95 -8.80 25.98
CA GLN A 97 -45.21 -10.06 25.94
C GLN A 97 -44.37 -10.19 24.66
N GLY A 98 -44.92 -9.81 23.51
CA GLY A 98 -44.20 -9.73 22.24
C GLY A 98 -42.99 -8.82 22.33
N LEU A 99 -43.16 -7.59 22.84
CA LEU A 99 -42.07 -6.64 23.07
C LEU A 99 -41.01 -7.18 24.04
N SER A 100 -41.42 -7.89 25.08
CA SER A 100 -40.50 -8.50 26.05
C SER A 100 -39.68 -9.64 25.42
N ASN A 101 -40.32 -10.47 24.61
CA ASN A 101 -39.67 -11.56 23.88
C ASN A 101 -38.65 -11.02 22.87
N GLU A 102 -39.04 -10.07 22.02
CA GLU A 102 -38.13 -9.42 21.07
C GLU A 102 -36.94 -8.77 21.78
N LYS A 103 -37.19 -8.08 22.90
CA LYS A 103 -36.12 -7.50 23.72
C LYS A 103 -35.17 -8.55 24.29
N ASN A 104 -35.69 -9.69 24.72
CA ASN A 104 -34.87 -10.79 25.27
C ASN A 104 -34.07 -11.50 24.19
N GLU A 105 -34.65 -11.67 23.00
CA GLU A 105 -34.02 -12.25 21.82
C GLU A 105 -32.88 -11.36 21.31
N ALA A 106 -33.15 -10.06 21.12
CA ALA A 106 -32.11 -9.09 20.77
C ALA A 106 -30.97 -9.05 21.80
N ARG A 107 -31.28 -9.16 23.10
CA ARG A 107 -30.25 -9.28 24.16
C ARG A 107 -29.44 -10.57 24.03
N SER A 108 -30.06 -11.67 23.61
CA SER A 108 -29.39 -12.95 23.40
C SER A 108 -28.44 -12.88 22.21
N GLU A 109 -28.91 -12.33 21.08
CA GLU A 109 -28.11 -12.11 19.88
C GLU A 109 -26.90 -11.19 20.16
N ILE A 110 -27.11 -10.08 20.88
CA ILE A 110 -26.01 -9.19 21.28
C ILE A 110 -24.96 -9.94 22.11
N ARG A 111 -25.38 -10.84 23.02
CA ARG A 111 -24.45 -11.66 23.79
C ARG A 111 -23.71 -12.66 22.91
N ALA A 112 -24.39 -13.33 21.98
CA ALA A 112 -23.78 -14.26 21.03
C ALA A 112 -22.73 -13.56 20.15
N ILE A 113 -23.08 -12.42 19.55
CA ILE A 113 -22.18 -11.61 18.73
C ILE A 113 -20.97 -11.14 19.55
N ARG A 114 -21.16 -10.72 20.81
CA ARG A 114 -20.03 -10.35 21.68
C ARG A 114 -19.11 -11.54 21.94
N ASN A 115 -19.65 -12.71 22.25
CA ASN A 115 -18.88 -13.92 22.49
C ASN A 115 -18.10 -14.35 21.23
N GLU A 116 -18.74 -14.33 20.07
CA GLU A 116 -18.09 -14.56 18.78
C GLU A 116 -16.99 -13.54 18.52
N ASN A 117 -17.23 -12.26 18.78
CA ASN A 117 -16.20 -11.21 18.63
C ASN A 117 -15.00 -11.46 19.55
N TYR A 118 -15.24 -11.86 20.81
CA TYR A 118 -14.17 -12.23 21.74
C TYR A 118 -13.38 -13.45 21.26
N THR A 119 -14.06 -14.51 20.81
CA THR A 119 -13.38 -15.72 20.31
C THR A 119 -12.60 -15.44 19.02
N LEU A 120 -13.13 -14.65 18.09
CA LEU A 120 -12.44 -14.22 16.88
C LEU A 120 -11.22 -13.36 17.20
N LYS A 121 -11.33 -12.42 18.15
CA LYS A 121 -10.17 -11.63 18.63
C LYS A 121 -9.10 -12.52 19.26
N ALA A 122 -9.49 -13.54 20.04
CA ALA A 122 -8.54 -14.48 20.63
C ALA A 122 -7.83 -15.31 19.56
N LYS A 123 -8.56 -15.84 18.56
CA LYS A 123 -7.98 -16.55 17.41
C LYS A 123 -7.03 -15.68 16.60
N LEU A 124 -7.41 -14.42 16.35
CA LEU A 124 -6.55 -13.47 15.64
C LEU A 124 -5.24 -13.21 16.39
N ARG A 125 -5.31 -12.98 17.71
CA ARG A 125 -4.10 -12.83 18.54
C ARG A 125 -3.24 -14.08 18.53
N GLN A 126 -3.84 -15.26 18.61
CA GLN A 126 -3.11 -16.53 18.53
C GLN A 126 -2.39 -16.68 17.18
N GLN A 127 -3.05 -16.38 16.06
CA GLN A 127 -2.42 -16.40 14.73
C GLN A 127 -1.30 -15.35 14.59
N GLN A 128 -1.47 -14.17 15.18
CA GLN A 128 -0.43 -13.15 15.21
C GLN A 128 0.81 -13.64 15.97
N VAL A 129 0.64 -14.22 17.15
CA VAL A 129 1.75 -14.78 17.94
C VAL A 129 2.43 -15.92 17.19
N GLN A 130 1.66 -16.84 16.60
CA GLN A 130 2.21 -17.95 15.80
C GLN A 130 3.00 -17.44 14.57
N SER A 131 2.50 -16.43 13.86
CA SER A 131 3.23 -15.86 12.72
C SER A 131 4.50 -15.12 13.16
N GLU A 132 4.46 -14.40 14.29
CA GLU A 132 5.64 -13.77 14.87
C GLU A 132 6.70 -14.81 15.30
N GLU A 133 6.27 -15.91 15.93
CA GLU A 133 7.14 -17.03 16.30
C GLU A 133 7.76 -17.70 15.07
N ALA A 134 6.98 -17.92 14.00
CA ALA A 134 7.49 -18.46 12.75
C ALA A 134 8.56 -17.54 12.11
N VAL A 135 8.34 -16.21 12.12
CA VAL A 135 9.33 -15.24 11.65
C VAL A 135 10.59 -15.26 12.52
N LYS A 136 10.45 -15.34 13.85
CA LYS A 136 11.60 -15.46 14.76
C LYS A 136 12.40 -16.73 14.51
N MET A 137 11.72 -17.87 14.31
CA MET A 137 12.36 -19.14 13.98
C MET A 137 13.11 -19.06 12.65
N LEU A 138 12.49 -18.49 11.60
CA LEU A 138 13.14 -18.33 10.30
C LEU A 138 14.36 -17.41 10.36
N LYS A 139 14.27 -16.30 11.10
CA LYS A 139 15.42 -15.39 11.32
C LYS A 139 16.57 -16.11 12.03
N ARG A 140 16.26 -16.86 13.10
CA ARG A 140 17.27 -17.65 13.83
C ARG A 140 17.91 -18.70 12.93
N GLN A 141 17.14 -19.36 12.08
CA GLN A 141 17.67 -20.34 11.12
C GLN A 141 18.60 -19.66 10.11
N HIS A 142 18.20 -18.54 9.52
CA HIS A 142 19.07 -17.77 8.63
C HIS A 142 20.36 -17.28 9.32
N GLU A 143 20.30 -16.86 10.58
CA GLU A 143 21.50 -16.48 11.34
C GLU A 143 22.46 -17.66 11.53
N LEU A 144 21.94 -18.87 11.80
CA LEU A 144 22.74 -20.09 11.89
C LEU A 144 23.36 -20.46 10.54
N ASP A 145 22.58 -20.40 9.46
CA ASP A 145 23.07 -20.70 8.10
C ASP A 145 24.17 -19.70 7.68
N LEU A 146 23.98 -18.41 7.97
CA LEU A 146 25.00 -17.38 7.73
C LEU A 146 26.26 -17.61 8.56
N ALA A 147 26.12 -18.03 9.83
CA ALA A 147 27.27 -18.37 10.66
C ALA A 147 28.03 -19.58 10.09
N HIS A 148 27.33 -20.60 9.61
CA HIS A 148 27.94 -21.77 8.98
C HIS A 148 28.70 -21.39 7.70
N ILE A 149 28.08 -20.59 6.82
CA ILE A 149 28.74 -20.09 5.60
C ILE A 149 29.98 -19.25 5.92
N ARG A 150 29.92 -18.38 6.94
CA ARG A 150 31.09 -17.60 7.40
C ARG A 150 32.20 -18.50 7.92
N GLN A 151 31.87 -19.56 8.65
CA GLN A 151 32.83 -20.53 9.15
C GLN A 151 33.49 -21.29 8.00
N ASP A 152 32.72 -21.71 6.99
CA ASP A 152 33.25 -22.37 5.80
C ASP A 152 34.20 -21.46 5.01
N PHE A 153 33.85 -20.20 4.81
CA PHE A 153 34.75 -19.25 4.15
C PHE A 153 36.01 -18.99 4.97
N SER A 154 35.90 -18.90 6.30
CA SER A 154 37.06 -18.73 7.17
C SER A 154 38.01 -19.91 7.05
N ARG A 155 37.47 -21.15 7.08
CA ARG A 155 38.25 -22.37 6.85
C ARG A 155 38.91 -22.39 5.47
N GLN A 156 38.18 -22.02 4.41
CA GLN A 156 38.74 -21.96 3.06
C GLN A 156 39.88 -20.95 2.94
N ILE A 157 39.76 -19.79 3.60
CA ILE A 157 40.82 -18.78 3.65
C ILE A 157 42.05 -19.36 4.36
N GLU A 158 41.88 -19.95 5.55
CA GLU A 158 42.98 -20.58 6.30
C GLU A 158 43.67 -21.67 5.46
N GLU A 159 42.93 -22.50 4.73
CA GLU A 159 43.48 -23.52 3.86
C GLU A 159 44.27 -22.95 2.67
N ILE A 160 43.83 -21.83 2.09
CA ILE A 160 44.53 -21.15 1.00
C ILE A 160 45.81 -20.50 1.53
N GLU A 161 45.73 -19.82 2.67
CA GLU A 161 46.87 -19.19 3.34
C GLU A 161 47.93 -20.25 3.72
N ALA A 162 47.52 -21.36 4.31
CA ALA A 162 48.41 -22.47 4.65
C ALA A 162 49.07 -23.07 3.40
N ARG A 163 48.33 -23.24 2.29
CA ARG A 163 48.90 -23.71 1.02
C ARG A 163 49.91 -22.73 0.44
N ALA A 164 49.61 -21.44 0.44
CA ALA A 164 50.51 -20.40 -0.04
C ALA A 164 51.78 -20.31 0.82
N ALA A 165 51.65 -20.36 2.15
CA ALA A 165 52.79 -20.39 3.07
C ALA A 165 53.68 -21.60 2.84
N LYS A 166 53.10 -22.79 2.62
CA LYS A 166 53.85 -24.01 2.30
C LYS A 166 54.62 -23.86 0.97
N GLN A 167 53.99 -23.35 -0.08
CA GLN A 167 54.66 -23.10 -1.37
C GLN A 167 55.82 -22.10 -1.23
N MET A 168 55.61 -21.03 -0.46
CA MET A 168 56.64 -20.02 -0.19
C MET A 168 57.84 -20.61 0.57
N ASN A 169 57.60 -21.45 1.57
CA ASN A 169 58.67 -22.15 2.29
C ASN A 169 59.43 -23.13 1.40
N MET A 170 58.73 -23.91 0.57
CA MET A 170 59.37 -24.81 -0.39
C MET A 170 60.27 -24.06 -1.37
N LEU A 171 59.82 -22.91 -1.91
CA LEU A 171 60.64 -22.09 -2.80
C LEU A 171 61.88 -21.52 -2.08
N ARG A 172 61.74 -21.09 -0.83
CA ARG A 172 62.87 -20.64 -0.01
C ARG A 172 63.89 -21.75 0.19
N GLU A 173 63.45 -22.95 0.56
CA GLU A 173 64.33 -24.12 0.72
C GLU A 173 65.02 -24.50 -0.61
N GLN A 174 64.31 -24.44 -1.74
CA GLN A 174 64.88 -24.69 -3.07
C GLN A 174 65.98 -23.69 -3.42
N ILE A 175 65.76 -22.40 -3.20
CA ILE A 175 66.77 -21.37 -3.45
C ILE A 175 67.97 -21.55 -2.50
N ASP A 176 67.73 -21.84 -1.22
CA ASP A 176 68.81 -22.05 -0.24
C ASP A 176 69.62 -23.32 -0.53
N THR A 177 69.00 -24.36 -1.06
CA THR A 177 69.70 -25.58 -1.51
C THR A 177 70.50 -25.31 -2.79
N GLN A 178 69.94 -24.62 -3.78
CA GLN A 178 70.67 -24.19 -4.98
C GLN A 178 71.89 -23.35 -4.62
N ARG A 179 71.72 -22.33 -3.77
CA ARG A 179 72.81 -21.49 -3.26
C ARG A 179 73.90 -22.33 -2.59
N ARG A 180 73.54 -23.29 -1.73
CA ARG A 180 74.50 -24.18 -1.08
C ARG A 180 75.28 -25.03 -2.09
N VAL A 181 74.61 -25.56 -3.11
CA VAL A 181 75.25 -26.32 -4.19
C VAL A 181 76.21 -25.43 -4.99
N GLU A 182 75.80 -24.23 -5.39
CA GLU A 182 76.66 -23.28 -6.13
C GLU A 182 77.91 -22.89 -5.34
N VAL A 183 77.76 -22.66 -4.03
CA VAL A 183 78.89 -22.39 -3.13
C VAL A 183 79.84 -23.58 -3.10
N HIS A 184 79.33 -24.81 -2.88
CA HIS A 184 80.17 -26.01 -2.88
C HIS A 184 80.87 -26.25 -4.21
N MET A 185 80.17 -26.08 -5.35
CA MET A 185 80.79 -26.20 -6.68
C MET A 185 81.92 -25.19 -6.87
N THR A 186 81.71 -23.95 -6.42
CA THR A 186 82.73 -22.89 -6.48
C THR A 186 83.93 -23.21 -5.59
N GLU A 187 83.70 -23.73 -4.39
CA GLU A 187 84.75 -24.20 -3.48
C GLU A 187 85.54 -25.36 -4.07
N GLU A 188 84.87 -26.35 -4.67
CA GLU A 188 85.54 -27.45 -5.36
C GLU A 188 86.40 -26.98 -6.52
N HIS A 189 85.90 -26.04 -7.35
CA HIS A 189 86.67 -25.47 -8.45
C HIS A 189 87.90 -24.72 -7.93
N LYS A 190 87.76 -23.93 -6.85
CA LYS A 190 88.89 -23.25 -6.19
C LYS A 190 89.90 -24.25 -5.64
N ASN A 191 89.44 -25.31 -4.97
CA ASN A 191 90.32 -26.36 -4.42
C ASN A 191 91.06 -27.12 -5.52
N LYS A 192 90.38 -27.48 -6.62
CA LYS A 192 91.02 -28.08 -7.80
C LYS A 192 92.07 -27.17 -8.42
N HIS A 193 91.79 -25.86 -8.49
CA HIS A 193 92.76 -24.88 -8.98
C HIS A 193 93.97 -24.76 -8.05
N ILE A 194 93.76 -24.72 -6.73
CA ILE A 194 94.83 -24.73 -5.72
C ILE A 194 95.72 -25.97 -5.89
N GLN A 195 95.13 -27.16 -5.97
CA GLN A 195 95.89 -28.42 -6.19
C GLN A 195 96.69 -28.40 -7.49
N THR A 196 96.12 -27.85 -8.57
CA THR A 196 96.82 -27.73 -9.85
C THR A 196 98.00 -26.77 -9.74
N LEU A 197 97.82 -25.65 -9.03
CA LEU A 197 98.86 -24.67 -8.78
C LEU A 197 99.97 -25.24 -7.91
N GLU A 198 99.63 -25.97 -6.84
CA GLU A 198 100.58 -26.70 -5.99
C GLU A 198 101.40 -27.70 -6.80
N ALA A 199 100.77 -28.54 -7.62
CA ALA A 199 101.47 -29.50 -8.48
C ALA A 199 102.38 -28.81 -9.53
N ASN A 200 101.95 -27.67 -10.08
CA ASN A 200 102.77 -26.88 -11.00
C ASN A 200 103.97 -26.24 -10.27
N HIS A 201 103.76 -25.74 -9.05
CA HIS A 201 104.83 -25.21 -8.22
C HIS A 201 105.83 -26.31 -7.85
N GLU A 202 105.39 -27.49 -7.43
CA GLU A 202 106.25 -28.64 -7.17
C GLU A 202 107.06 -29.04 -8.40
N ARG A 203 106.43 -29.09 -9.58
CA ARG A 203 107.13 -29.36 -10.84
C ARG A 203 108.14 -28.28 -11.18
N ALA A 204 107.79 -27.00 -11.00
CA ALA A 204 108.71 -25.89 -11.23
C ALA A 204 109.90 -25.93 -10.25
N PHE A 205 109.66 -26.22 -8.97
CA PHE A 205 110.71 -26.43 -7.97
C PHE A 205 111.60 -27.63 -8.30
N ALA A 206 111.02 -28.74 -8.77
CA ALA A 206 111.77 -29.92 -9.21
C ALA A 206 112.62 -29.59 -10.45
N ASN A 207 112.06 -28.89 -11.43
CA ASN A 207 112.78 -28.43 -12.62
C ASN A 207 113.90 -27.44 -12.27
N MET A 208 113.66 -26.53 -11.33
CA MET A 208 114.66 -25.58 -10.84
C MET A 208 115.78 -26.31 -10.08
N LYS A 209 115.43 -27.28 -9.23
CA LYS A 209 116.42 -28.18 -8.60
C LYS A 209 117.22 -28.95 -9.64
N ALA A 210 116.57 -29.53 -10.65
CA ALA A 210 117.23 -30.25 -11.74
C ALA A 210 118.17 -29.32 -12.51
N TYR A 211 117.70 -28.12 -12.89
CA TYR A 211 118.50 -27.10 -13.56
C TYR A 211 119.72 -26.67 -12.75
N TYR A 212 119.58 -26.42 -11.44
CA TYR A 212 120.73 -26.12 -10.59
C TYR A 212 121.64 -27.32 -10.38
N ASN A 213 121.08 -28.54 -10.32
CA ASN A 213 121.87 -29.77 -10.21
C ASN A 213 122.69 -30.01 -11.50
N ASP A 214 122.08 -29.80 -12.66
CA ASP A 214 122.69 -29.83 -13.99
C ASP A 214 123.70 -28.70 -14.15
N ILE A 215 123.46 -27.51 -13.60
CA ILE A 215 124.48 -26.45 -13.51
C ILE A 215 125.59 -26.85 -12.55
N THR A 216 125.35 -27.51 -11.42
CA THR A 216 126.46 -27.95 -10.56
C THR A 216 127.26 -29.07 -11.21
N LEU A 217 126.62 -30.04 -11.85
CA LEU A 217 127.29 -31.09 -12.63
C LEU A 217 128.00 -30.50 -13.85
N GLY A 218 127.37 -29.53 -14.50
CA GLY A 218 127.88 -28.74 -15.60
C GLY A 218 129.03 -27.84 -15.17
N ASN A 219 128.99 -27.25 -13.97
CA ASN A 219 130.08 -26.46 -13.41
C ASN A 219 131.21 -27.38 -12.93
N ILE A 220 130.92 -28.59 -12.48
CA ILE A 220 131.95 -29.61 -12.21
C ILE A 220 132.60 -30.05 -13.53
N SER A 221 131.83 -30.26 -14.59
CA SER A 221 132.36 -30.61 -15.91
C SER A 221 133.09 -29.43 -16.55
N VAL A 222 132.60 -28.20 -16.40
CA VAL A 222 133.23 -26.94 -16.82
C VAL A 222 134.45 -26.63 -15.96
N ILE A 223 134.52 -26.96 -14.67
CA ILE A 223 135.76 -26.88 -13.90
C ILE A 223 136.77 -27.91 -14.42
N LYS A 224 136.30 -29.08 -14.87
CA LYS A 224 137.13 -30.10 -15.52
C LYS A 224 137.64 -29.63 -16.89
N THR A 225 136.76 -29.08 -17.73
CA THR A 225 137.11 -28.60 -19.07
C THR A 225 137.75 -27.22 -19.07
N LEU A 226 137.53 -26.34 -18.08
CA LEU A 226 138.30 -25.10 -17.90
C LEU A 226 139.70 -25.39 -17.39
N ARG A 227 139.91 -26.48 -16.64
CA ARG A 227 141.27 -27.00 -16.42
C ARG A 227 141.93 -27.49 -17.71
N GLU A 228 141.17 -27.94 -18.70
CA GLU A 228 141.66 -28.39 -20.02
C GLU A 228 141.71 -27.24 -21.07
N ASN A 229 140.86 -26.23 -20.96
CA ASN A 229 140.64 -25.15 -21.95
C ASN A 229 141.22 -23.79 -21.52
N ILE A 230 141.73 -23.64 -20.29
CA ILE A 230 142.67 -22.56 -19.94
C ILE A 230 143.92 -22.61 -20.87
N ASP A 231 144.19 -23.77 -21.48
CA ASP A 231 145.22 -23.93 -22.52
C ASP A 231 144.76 -23.52 -23.94
N GLU A 232 143.46 -23.48 -24.25
CA GLU A 232 142.93 -23.19 -25.61
C GLU A 232 142.29 -21.80 -25.79
N LEU A 233 141.73 -21.17 -24.75
CA LEU A 233 141.04 -19.87 -24.83
C LEU A 233 141.98 -18.64 -24.82
N ARG A 234 143.24 -18.82 -25.24
CA ARG A 234 144.11 -17.71 -25.64
C ARG A 234 143.92 -17.28 -27.11
N SER A 235 143.09 -17.96 -27.91
CA SER A 235 143.20 -17.85 -29.37
C SER A 235 142.11 -17.10 -30.18
N GLN A 236 140.84 -16.87 -29.77
CA GLN A 236 139.79 -16.52 -30.78
C GLN A 236 138.66 -15.54 -30.38
N LEU A 237 138.94 -14.39 -29.74
CA LEU A 237 137.93 -13.38 -29.37
C LEU A 237 137.84 -12.15 -30.34
N GLY A 238 137.80 -12.38 -31.66
CA GLY A 238 137.99 -11.29 -32.63
C GLY A 238 136.92 -11.04 -33.70
N ARG A 239 135.81 -11.79 -33.78
CA ARG A 239 135.01 -11.83 -35.03
C ARG A 239 133.53 -11.44 -34.96
N ALA A 240 133.00 -10.95 -33.85
CA ALA A 240 131.55 -10.71 -33.72
C ALA A 240 131.21 -9.25 -33.40
N GLN A 241 131.45 -8.32 -34.33
CA GLN A 241 131.10 -6.91 -34.08
C GLN A 241 130.50 -6.07 -35.22
N ASN A 242 130.16 -6.60 -36.41
CA ASN A 242 129.67 -5.76 -37.54
C ASN A 242 128.42 -6.28 -38.26
N LEU A 243 127.21 -6.12 -37.69
CA LEU A 243 125.95 -6.31 -38.47
C LEU A 243 124.74 -5.54 -37.88
N LEU A 244 124.89 -4.23 -37.65
CA LEU A 244 123.86 -3.37 -37.03
C LEU A 244 123.12 -2.45 -38.02
N GLU A 245 123.47 -2.44 -39.31
CA GLU A 245 123.07 -1.34 -40.20
C GLU A 245 121.87 -1.59 -41.14
N SER A 246 121.15 -2.72 -41.01
CA SER A 246 120.05 -3.08 -41.93
C SER A 246 118.62 -2.74 -41.44
N SER A 247 118.44 -2.12 -40.26
CA SER A 247 117.13 -2.02 -39.59
C SER A 247 116.36 -0.69 -39.83
N GLN A 248 116.89 0.24 -40.63
CA GLN A 248 116.40 1.63 -40.67
C GLN A 248 115.32 1.94 -41.72
N THR A 249 115.07 1.09 -42.72
CA THR A 249 114.12 1.38 -43.82
C THR A 249 112.68 0.86 -43.62
N GLU A 250 112.43 -0.02 -42.63
CA GLU A 250 111.08 -0.54 -42.33
C GLU A 250 110.21 0.43 -41.51
N LEU A 251 110.80 1.45 -40.86
CA LEU A 251 110.11 2.37 -39.94
C LEU A 251 109.20 3.40 -40.64
N GLU A 252 109.51 3.81 -41.88
CA GLU A 252 108.77 4.88 -42.57
C GLU A 252 107.45 4.41 -43.22
N GLN A 253 107.37 3.17 -43.69
CA GLN A 253 106.15 2.61 -44.30
C GLN A 253 105.05 2.32 -43.25
N LYS A 254 105.43 2.00 -42.01
CA LYS A 254 104.47 1.77 -40.91
C LYS A 254 103.79 3.07 -40.45
N THR A 255 104.45 4.21 -40.59
CA THR A 255 103.91 5.51 -40.13
C THR A 255 102.76 6.02 -41.01
N GLN A 256 102.77 5.77 -42.33
CA GLN A 256 101.69 6.19 -43.23
C GLN A 256 100.42 5.33 -43.13
N THR A 257 100.56 4.04 -42.79
CA THR A 257 99.41 3.12 -42.60
C THR A 257 98.67 3.41 -41.31
N LEU A 258 99.37 3.81 -40.24
CA LEU A 258 98.77 4.23 -38.97
C LEU A 258 97.89 5.48 -39.12
N CYS A 259 98.30 6.48 -39.90
CA CYS A 259 97.53 7.73 -40.09
C CYS A 259 96.17 7.51 -40.80
N LYS A 260 96.06 6.54 -41.71
CA LYS A 260 94.78 6.20 -42.37
C LYS A 260 93.82 5.50 -41.41
N LEU A 261 94.35 4.54 -40.62
CA LEU A 261 93.57 3.83 -39.60
C LEU A 261 93.05 4.77 -38.51
N ASP A 262 93.80 5.80 -38.13
CA ASP A 262 93.36 6.79 -37.13
C ASP A 262 92.15 7.61 -37.60
N LYS A 263 92.09 8.00 -38.88
CA LYS A 263 90.94 8.74 -39.45
C LYS A 263 89.69 7.87 -39.53
N GLU A 264 89.83 6.60 -39.91
CA GLU A 264 88.72 5.63 -39.89
C GLU A 264 88.23 5.38 -38.46
N ASN A 265 89.14 5.27 -37.49
CA ASN A 265 88.79 5.10 -36.09
C ASN A 265 88.01 6.32 -35.54
N ALA A 266 88.40 7.54 -35.93
CA ALA A 266 87.68 8.76 -35.57
C ALA A 266 86.26 8.80 -36.16
N HIS A 267 86.09 8.41 -37.43
CA HIS A 267 84.78 8.30 -38.07
C HIS A 267 83.88 7.24 -37.39
N LEU A 268 84.41 6.05 -37.13
CA LEU A 268 83.68 4.97 -36.44
C LEU A 268 83.25 5.39 -35.03
N ARG A 269 84.09 6.13 -34.30
CA ARG A 269 83.73 6.69 -32.98
C ARG A 269 82.59 7.71 -33.07
N HIS A 270 82.54 8.51 -34.13
CA HIS A 270 81.45 9.46 -34.35
C HIS A 270 80.13 8.74 -34.65
N VAL A 271 80.15 7.73 -35.53
CA VAL A 271 78.97 6.91 -35.85
C VAL A 271 78.46 6.16 -34.63
N ALA A 272 79.36 5.60 -33.81
CA ALA A 272 78.98 4.94 -32.55
C ALA A 272 78.25 5.89 -31.59
N LYS A 273 78.71 7.14 -31.45
CA LYS A 273 78.04 8.16 -30.62
C LYS A 273 76.64 8.51 -31.13
N LEU A 274 76.47 8.66 -32.44
CA LEU A 274 75.16 8.91 -33.05
C LEU A 274 74.20 7.74 -32.79
N PHE A 275 74.67 6.51 -33.01
CA PHE A 275 73.88 5.30 -32.75
C PHE A 275 73.46 5.19 -31.28
N GLU A 276 74.36 5.50 -30.33
CA GLU A 276 74.04 5.52 -28.90
C GLU A 276 72.93 6.55 -28.60
N SER A 277 73.00 7.74 -29.22
CA SER A 277 72.00 8.80 -29.06
C SER A 277 70.63 8.42 -29.63
N GLU A 278 70.60 7.80 -30.82
CA GLU A 278 69.38 7.30 -31.45
C GLU A 278 68.75 6.15 -30.66
N LYS A 279 69.58 5.25 -30.12
CA LYS A 279 69.12 4.16 -29.26
C LYS A 279 68.41 4.70 -28.01
N ILE A 280 68.97 5.73 -27.36
CA ILE A 280 68.33 6.38 -26.20
C ILE A 280 67.02 7.04 -26.61
N ALA A 281 67.00 7.78 -27.72
CA ALA A 281 65.79 8.42 -28.24
C ALA A 281 64.69 7.39 -28.57
N HIS A 282 65.05 6.26 -29.19
CA HIS A 282 64.13 5.17 -29.49
C HIS A 282 63.58 4.50 -28.21
N MET A 283 64.41 4.29 -27.19
CA MET A 283 63.94 3.77 -25.90
C MET A 283 62.92 4.70 -25.25
N LEU A 284 63.15 6.02 -25.30
CA LEU A 284 62.23 7.01 -24.74
C LEU A 284 60.91 7.06 -25.52
N THR A 285 60.94 7.09 -26.86
CA THR A 285 59.72 7.09 -27.68
C THR A 285 58.93 5.79 -27.49
N LYS A 286 59.60 4.64 -27.39
CA LYS A 286 58.97 3.35 -27.09
C LYS A 286 58.32 3.35 -25.71
N GLN A 287 58.95 3.94 -24.70
CA GLN A 287 58.36 4.06 -23.36
C GLN A 287 57.13 4.98 -23.37
N ASN A 288 57.21 6.11 -24.09
CA ASN A 288 56.08 7.03 -24.23
C ASN A 288 54.92 6.39 -24.99
N ALA A 289 55.18 5.65 -26.08
CA ALA A 289 54.17 4.89 -26.81
C ALA A 289 53.48 3.84 -25.92
N LYS A 290 54.21 3.16 -25.03
CA LYS A 290 53.60 2.25 -24.05
C LYS A 290 52.68 3.00 -23.08
N LYS A 291 53.09 4.17 -22.59
CA LYS A 291 52.26 4.99 -21.70
C LYS A 291 50.98 5.48 -22.39
N THR A 292 51.07 5.92 -23.65
CA THR A 292 49.90 6.38 -24.41
C THR A 292 48.94 5.24 -24.71
N VAL A 293 49.43 4.04 -25.04
CA VAL A 293 48.58 2.85 -25.23
C VAL A 293 47.81 2.49 -23.94
N LEU A 294 48.49 2.49 -22.78
CA LEU A 294 47.81 2.24 -21.50
C LEU A 294 46.77 3.31 -21.18
N ALA A 295 47.07 4.58 -21.48
CA ALA A 295 46.12 5.67 -21.31
C ALA A 295 44.90 5.50 -22.23
N MET A 296 45.12 5.13 -23.50
CA MET A 296 44.08 4.88 -24.49
C MET A 296 43.16 3.74 -24.05
N GLN A 297 43.71 2.60 -23.63
CA GLN A 297 42.93 1.46 -23.11
C GLN A 297 42.10 1.85 -21.89
N LYS A 298 42.66 2.66 -20.98
CA LYS A 298 41.92 3.17 -19.82
C LYS A 298 40.76 4.09 -20.25
N THR A 299 40.98 4.95 -21.25
CA THR A 299 39.91 5.83 -21.75
C THR A 299 38.83 5.06 -22.51
N GLU A 300 39.19 4.04 -23.28
CA GLU A 300 38.22 3.16 -23.97
C GLU A 300 37.35 2.42 -22.94
N MET A 301 37.96 1.80 -21.93
CA MET A 301 37.21 1.15 -20.85
C MET A 301 36.27 2.14 -20.13
N ASN A 302 36.72 3.36 -19.87
CA ASN A 302 35.86 4.38 -19.26
C ASN A 302 34.71 4.79 -20.18
N LEU A 303 34.95 4.88 -21.49
CA LEU A 303 33.92 5.18 -22.49
C LEU A 303 32.86 4.07 -22.49
N ASP A 304 33.26 2.81 -22.48
CA ASP A 304 32.35 1.66 -22.44
C ASP A 304 31.47 1.70 -21.18
N ILE A 305 32.09 1.93 -20.01
CA ILE A 305 31.36 2.08 -18.74
C ILE A 305 30.37 3.24 -18.79
N MET A 306 30.76 4.38 -19.35
CA MET A 306 29.87 5.55 -19.45
C MET A 306 28.72 5.31 -20.43
N THR A 307 28.97 4.59 -21.52
CA THR A 307 27.96 4.23 -22.53
C THR A 307 26.91 3.30 -21.92
N GLU A 308 27.34 2.23 -21.23
CA GLU A 308 26.44 1.32 -20.52
C GLU A 308 25.60 2.05 -19.45
N ARG A 309 26.21 2.97 -18.70
CA ARG A 309 25.49 3.80 -17.71
C ARG A 309 24.47 4.71 -18.39
N PHE A 310 24.84 5.32 -19.51
CA PHE A 310 23.92 6.17 -20.27
C PHE A 310 22.73 5.37 -20.79
N ASP A 311 22.96 4.19 -21.35
CA ASP A 311 21.90 3.31 -21.85
C ASP A 311 20.95 2.85 -20.74
N ALA A 312 21.49 2.53 -19.56
CA ALA A 312 20.68 2.21 -18.38
C ALA A 312 19.81 3.41 -17.95
N LEU A 313 20.37 4.63 -17.92
CA LEU A 313 19.64 5.85 -17.60
C LEU A 313 18.58 6.18 -18.65
N ASP A 314 18.88 6.00 -19.94
CA ASP A 314 17.92 6.25 -21.00
C ASP A 314 16.76 5.23 -20.99
N LYS A 315 17.04 3.95 -20.67
CA LYS A 315 16.01 2.94 -20.40
C LYS A 315 15.13 3.33 -19.22
N MET A 316 15.72 3.79 -18.11
CA MET A 316 14.95 4.27 -16.95
C MET A 316 14.09 5.50 -17.31
N ARG A 317 14.64 6.46 -18.05
CA ARG A 317 13.92 7.64 -18.53
C ARG A 317 12.73 7.25 -19.41
N LYS A 318 12.94 6.37 -20.39
CA LYS A 318 11.87 5.84 -21.26
C LYS A 318 10.82 5.08 -20.47
N GLY A 319 11.23 4.26 -19.50
CA GLY A 319 10.35 3.54 -18.60
C GLY A 319 9.47 4.49 -17.76
N LEU A 320 10.06 5.54 -17.21
CA LEU A 320 9.34 6.55 -16.43
C LEU A 320 8.35 7.33 -17.30
N ALA A 321 8.74 7.72 -18.51
CA ALA A 321 7.85 8.39 -19.46
C ALA A 321 6.63 7.53 -19.80
N SER A 322 6.82 6.24 -20.08
CA SER A 322 5.71 5.31 -20.34
C SER A 322 4.80 5.10 -19.12
N GLN A 323 5.37 5.02 -17.91
CA GLN A 323 4.58 4.93 -16.68
C GLN A 323 3.76 6.20 -16.43
N PHE A 324 4.36 7.36 -16.65
CA PHE A 324 3.67 8.65 -16.52
C PHE A 324 2.51 8.76 -17.50
N GLU A 325 2.71 8.35 -18.76
CA GLU A 325 1.66 8.36 -19.78
C GLU A 325 0.49 7.43 -19.40
N LYS A 326 0.79 6.23 -18.88
CA LYS A 326 -0.24 5.30 -18.35
C LYS A 326 -1.03 5.92 -17.20
N LEU A 327 -0.33 6.47 -16.20
CA LEU A 327 -0.97 7.13 -15.06
C LEU A 327 -1.84 8.31 -15.50
N LEU A 328 -1.38 9.09 -16.48
CA LEU A 328 -2.15 10.20 -17.03
C LEU A 328 -3.44 9.71 -17.69
N MET A 329 -3.36 8.65 -18.50
CA MET A 329 -4.54 8.02 -19.13
C MET A 329 -5.51 7.46 -18.09
N ASP A 330 -5.00 6.77 -17.06
CA ASP A 330 -5.84 6.24 -15.98
C ASP A 330 -6.56 7.35 -15.20
N VAL A 331 -5.86 8.43 -14.89
CA VAL A 331 -6.45 9.60 -14.23
C VAL A 331 -7.50 10.25 -15.13
N GLN A 332 -7.20 10.44 -16.42
CA GLN A 332 -8.14 11.00 -17.39
C GLN A 332 -9.39 10.12 -17.57
N GLN A 333 -9.23 8.79 -17.59
CA GLN A 333 -10.35 7.86 -17.67
C GLN A 333 -11.20 7.91 -16.40
N ARG A 334 -10.58 7.91 -15.22
CA ARG A 334 -11.30 7.99 -13.93
C ARG A 334 -12.05 9.31 -13.78
N THR A 335 -11.41 10.44 -14.10
CA THR A 335 -12.08 11.75 -14.05
C THR A 335 -13.17 11.86 -15.11
N GLY A 336 -12.94 11.34 -16.32
CA GLY A 336 -13.95 11.26 -17.38
C GLY A 336 -15.17 10.44 -16.99
N LEU A 337 -14.99 9.27 -16.38
CA LEU A 337 -16.09 8.44 -15.87
C LEU A 337 -16.85 9.13 -14.75
N ARG A 338 -16.16 9.81 -13.81
CA ARG A 338 -16.79 10.60 -12.75
C ARG A 338 -17.59 11.77 -13.33
N ALA A 339 -17.04 12.49 -14.30
CA ALA A 339 -17.73 13.58 -15.00
C ALA A 339 -19.00 13.07 -15.70
N LEU A 340 -18.89 11.98 -16.47
CA LEU A 340 -20.03 11.36 -17.15
C LEU A 340 -21.12 10.90 -16.16
N LEU A 341 -20.73 10.35 -15.00
CA LEU A 341 -21.68 9.94 -13.97
C LEU A 341 -22.41 11.15 -13.38
N VAL A 342 -21.70 12.24 -13.10
CA VAL A 342 -22.28 13.49 -12.60
C VAL A 342 -23.21 14.09 -13.65
N GLU A 343 -22.81 14.13 -14.91
CA GLU A 343 -23.66 14.60 -16.02
C GLU A 343 -24.94 13.78 -16.15
N ARG A 344 -24.85 12.44 -16.08
CA ARG A 344 -26.05 11.57 -16.11
C ARG A 344 -26.96 11.80 -14.90
N LYS A 345 -26.39 11.94 -13.70
CA LYS A 345 -27.17 12.25 -12.49
C LYS A 345 -27.85 13.62 -12.61
N LEU A 346 -27.14 14.62 -13.13
CA LEU A 346 -27.66 15.96 -13.35
C LEU A 346 -28.81 15.90 -14.35
N LYS A 347 -28.61 15.26 -15.51
CA LYS A 347 -29.66 15.07 -16.51
C LYS A 347 -30.90 14.39 -15.94
N HIS A 348 -30.72 13.30 -15.18
CA HIS A 348 -31.84 12.60 -14.54
C HIS A 348 -32.58 13.48 -13.52
N LEU A 349 -31.85 14.25 -12.71
CA LEU A 349 -32.45 15.18 -11.75
C LEU A 349 -33.20 16.33 -12.45
N THR A 350 -32.67 16.83 -13.58
CA THR A 350 -33.34 17.83 -14.42
C THR A 350 -34.64 17.28 -15.00
N GLU A 351 -34.61 16.08 -15.61
CA GLU A 351 -35.81 15.42 -16.13
C GLU A 351 -36.85 15.17 -15.04
N ALA A 352 -36.41 14.75 -13.85
CA ALA A 352 -37.29 14.54 -12.71
C ALA A 352 -37.91 15.87 -12.21
N LEU A 353 -37.13 16.96 -12.21
CA LEU A 353 -37.61 18.30 -11.87
C LEU A 353 -38.68 18.76 -12.86
N GLU A 354 -38.37 18.70 -14.17
CA GLU A 354 -39.30 19.07 -15.24
C GLU A 354 -40.61 18.27 -15.16
N ALA A 355 -40.53 16.96 -14.89
CA ALA A 355 -41.71 16.12 -14.71
C ALA A 355 -42.55 16.51 -13.48
N ARG A 356 -41.90 16.90 -12.38
CA ARG A 356 -42.60 17.38 -11.16
C ARG A 356 -43.23 18.75 -11.39
N GLU A 357 -42.55 19.67 -12.07
CA GLU A 357 -43.10 20.97 -12.45
C GLU A 357 -44.32 20.82 -13.38
N ALA A 358 -44.26 19.89 -14.35
CA ALA A 358 -45.38 19.53 -15.20
C ALA A 358 -46.58 18.96 -14.40
N GLN A 359 -46.33 18.11 -13.40
CA GLN A 359 -47.38 17.61 -12.50
C GLN A 359 -48.02 18.72 -11.66
N ILE A 360 -47.19 19.63 -11.11
CA ILE A 360 -47.68 20.77 -10.32
C ILE A 360 -48.56 21.68 -11.19
N THR A 361 -48.09 22.05 -12.38
CA THR A 361 -48.87 22.88 -13.31
C THR A 361 -50.19 22.23 -13.71
N GLN A 362 -50.22 20.91 -13.97
CA GLN A 362 -51.46 20.18 -14.21
C GLN A 362 -52.42 20.21 -13.00
N LEU A 363 -51.92 20.03 -11.77
CA LEU A 363 -52.74 20.09 -10.56
C LEU A 363 -53.34 21.48 -10.33
N VAL A 364 -52.57 22.54 -10.58
CA VAL A 364 -53.05 23.92 -10.49
C VAL A 364 -54.22 24.14 -11.44
N ILE A 365 -54.11 23.67 -12.69
CA ILE A 365 -55.17 23.75 -13.70
C ILE A 365 -56.39 22.91 -13.27
N ALA A 366 -56.19 21.66 -12.85
CA ALA A 366 -57.28 20.74 -12.51
C ALA A 366 -58.10 21.19 -11.28
N LEU A 367 -57.45 21.84 -10.31
CA LEU A 367 -58.08 22.33 -9.09
C LEU A 367 -58.66 23.75 -9.22
N ASN A 368 -58.48 24.42 -10.37
CA ASN A 368 -58.78 25.85 -10.56
C ASN A 368 -58.16 26.73 -9.45
N SER A 369 -56.97 26.36 -8.99
CA SER A 369 -56.25 27.09 -7.95
C SER A 369 -55.65 28.38 -8.55
N ASP A 370 -55.68 29.48 -7.80
CA ASP A 370 -55.04 30.73 -8.22
C ASP A 370 -53.51 30.53 -8.39
N PRO A 371 -52.95 30.70 -9.60
CA PRO A 371 -51.53 30.53 -9.85
C PRO A 371 -50.65 31.45 -8.98
N SER A 372 -51.13 32.67 -8.67
CA SER A 372 -50.39 33.63 -7.85
C SER A 372 -50.26 33.16 -6.39
N ALA A 373 -51.35 32.62 -5.83
CA ALA A 373 -51.37 32.07 -4.48
C ALA A 373 -50.46 30.83 -4.33
N VAL A 374 -50.41 29.97 -5.36
CA VAL A 374 -49.54 28.78 -5.39
C VAL A 374 -48.07 29.17 -5.47
N GLU A 375 -47.72 30.17 -6.30
CA GLU A 375 -46.35 30.66 -6.40
C GLU A 375 -45.90 31.34 -5.10
N HIS A 376 -46.78 32.11 -4.43
CA HIS A 376 -46.49 32.66 -3.10
C HIS A 376 -46.25 31.58 -2.03
N ALA A 377 -47.07 30.52 -2.02
CA ALA A 377 -46.87 29.39 -1.13
C ALA A 377 -45.55 28.65 -1.43
N ARG A 378 -45.18 28.51 -2.70
CA ARG A 378 -43.92 27.92 -3.17
C ARG A 378 -42.72 28.73 -2.68
N GLN A 379 -42.74 30.05 -2.87
CA GLN A 379 -41.68 30.96 -2.41
C GLN A 379 -41.53 30.93 -0.88
N HIS A 380 -42.63 30.93 -0.13
CA HIS A 380 -42.58 30.82 1.32
C HIS A 380 -41.97 29.50 1.79
N LEU A 381 -42.29 28.40 1.11
CA LEU A 381 -41.70 27.08 1.38
C LEU A 381 -40.19 27.05 1.03
N GLU A 382 -39.78 27.62 -0.10
CA GLU A 382 -38.37 27.77 -0.48
C GLU A 382 -37.59 28.57 0.58
N GLU A 383 -38.16 29.65 1.09
CA GLU A 383 -37.50 30.48 2.10
C GLU A 383 -37.36 29.75 3.45
N LEU A 384 -38.37 28.94 3.84
CA LEU A 384 -38.30 28.04 4.99
C LEU A 384 -37.25 26.94 4.80
N LEU A 385 -37.19 26.32 3.63
CA LEU A 385 -36.19 25.30 3.30
C LEU A 385 -34.78 25.89 3.32
N ARG A 386 -34.60 27.09 2.77
CA ARG A 386 -33.31 27.81 2.81
C ARG A 386 -32.88 28.09 4.24
N LYS A 387 -33.78 28.58 5.10
CA LYS A 387 -33.48 28.78 6.54
C LYS A 387 -33.04 27.48 7.22
N LYS A 388 -33.73 26.36 6.95
CA LYS A 388 -33.34 25.05 7.50
C LYS A 388 -32.00 24.56 6.96
N ASN A 389 -31.74 24.72 5.66
CA ASN A 389 -30.47 24.32 5.06
C ASN A 389 -29.30 25.13 5.64
N ASN A 390 -29.46 26.44 5.81
CA ASN A 390 -28.44 27.27 6.47
C ASN A 390 -28.17 26.80 7.91
N ALA A 391 -29.22 26.47 8.67
CA ALA A 391 -29.06 25.93 10.02
C ALA A 391 -28.34 24.56 10.01
N ILE A 392 -28.57 23.72 9.00
CA ILE A 392 -27.83 22.46 8.81
C ILE A 392 -26.35 22.74 8.54
N GLU A 393 -26.03 23.69 7.67
CA GLU A 393 -24.64 24.08 7.36
C GLU A 393 -23.93 24.64 8.59
N GLU A 394 -24.59 25.51 9.36
CA GLU A 394 -24.06 26.06 10.62
C GLU A 394 -23.78 24.95 11.64
N LEU A 395 -24.71 24.00 11.81
CA LEU A 395 -24.52 22.86 12.71
C LEU A 395 -23.40 21.93 12.24
N GLN A 396 -23.29 21.67 10.93
CA GLN A 396 -22.19 20.89 10.36
C GLN A 396 -20.84 21.57 10.61
N TYR A 397 -20.79 22.89 10.44
CA TYR A 397 -19.60 23.68 10.74
C TYR A 397 -19.23 23.62 12.23
N GLU A 398 -20.20 23.76 13.14
CA GLU A 398 -19.99 23.64 14.59
C GLU A 398 -19.45 22.25 14.97
N VAL A 399 -20.02 21.18 14.40
CA VAL A 399 -19.52 19.81 14.59
C VAL A 399 -18.08 19.66 14.09
N MET A 400 -17.76 20.25 12.92
CA MET A 400 -16.40 20.24 12.39
C MET A 400 -15.42 20.98 13.31
N ARG A 401 -15.82 22.17 13.78
CA ARG A 401 -15.03 23.02 14.68
C ARG A 401 -14.76 22.29 16.00
N MET A 402 -15.79 21.70 16.59
CA MET A 402 -15.67 20.90 17.82
C MET A 402 -14.80 19.65 17.62
N GLY A 403 -14.98 18.93 16.50
CA GLY A 403 -14.16 17.77 16.16
C GLY A 403 -12.68 18.12 15.99
N LYS A 404 -12.38 19.27 15.36
CA LYS A 404 -11.02 19.79 15.23
C LYS A 404 -10.42 20.14 16.60
N ALA A 405 -11.16 20.88 17.43
CA ALA A 405 -10.71 21.25 18.78
C ALA A 405 -10.47 20.01 19.66
N TYR A 406 -11.31 18.98 19.55
CA TYR A 406 -11.11 17.69 20.22
C TYR A 406 -9.80 17.01 19.80
N ASN A 407 -9.53 16.93 18.49
CA ASN A 407 -8.31 16.32 17.97
C ASN A 407 -7.04 17.10 18.39
N GLU A 408 -7.10 18.43 18.40
CA GLU A 408 -6.01 19.30 18.85
C GLU A 408 -5.75 19.16 20.36
N LEU A 409 -6.81 19.09 21.18
CA LEU A 409 -6.72 18.84 22.61
C LEU A 409 -6.11 17.45 22.87
N TRP A 410 -6.59 16.42 22.18
CA TRP A 410 -6.06 15.07 22.27
C TRP A 410 -4.56 15.03 21.96
N ALA A 411 -4.14 15.62 20.84
CA ALA A 411 -2.74 15.71 20.46
C ALA A 411 -1.89 16.43 21.52
N THR A 412 -2.44 17.47 22.15
CA THR A 412 -1.75 18.22 23.21
C THR A 412 -1.63 17.41 24.50
N CYS A 413 -2.69 16.71 24.92
CA CYS A 413 -2.65 15.79 26.06
C CYS A 413 -1.66 14.66 25.84
N GLN A 414 -1.64 14.07 24.65
CA GLN A 414 -0.71 12.99 24.31
C GLN A 414 0.74 13.48 24.33
N ARG A 415 1.01 14.70 23.83
CA ARG A 415 2.33 15.32 23.89
C ARG A 415 2.80 15.54 25.33
N LYS A 416 1.95 16.13 26.19
CA LYS A 416 2.25 16.32 27.62
C LYS A 416 2.50 15.01 28.36
N LEU A 417 1.74 13.96 28.04
CA LEU A 417 1.91 12.64 28.67
C LEU A 417 3.27 12.01 28.31
N VAL A 418 3.75 12.22 27.09
CA VAL A 418 5.09 11.80 26.68
C VAL A 418 6.16 12.64 27.40
N ASP A 419 5.99 13.97 27.42
CA ASP A 419 6.97 14.91 27.96
C ASP A 419 7.14 14.82 29.49
N GLU A 420 6.05 14.67 30.26
CA GLU A 420 6.08 14.68 31.73
C GLU A 420 6.22 13.29 32.36
N MET A 421 5.74 12.23 31.69
CA MET A 421 5.62 10.89 32.31
C MET A 421 6.49 9.82 31.64
N ASN A 422 7.31 10.15 30.62
CA ASN A 422 8.04 9.17 29.80
C ASN A 422 7.15 8.00 29.32
N SER A 423 5.85 8.24 29.16
CA SER A 423 4.87 7.22 28.79
C SER A 423 5.03 6.89 27.31
N PRO A 424 4.93 5.61 26.89
CA PRO A 424 5.02 5.26 25.48
C PRO A 424 3.94 5.98 24.66
N VAL A 425 4.34 6.44 23.46
CA VAL A 425 3.58 7.31 22.55
C VAL A 425 2.18 6.76 22.20
N ASN A 426 1.92 5.47 22.39
CA ASN A 426 0.61 4.88 22.15
C ASN A 426 0.23 3.89 23.26
N LEU A 427 -0.64 4.32 24.18
CA LEU A 427 -1.34 3.44 25.14
C LEU A 427 -2.43 2.57 24.46
N GLY A 428 -2.44 2.48 23.13
CA GLY A 428 -3.48 1.78 22.36
C GLY A 428 -4.85 2.47 22.34
N ILE A 429 -4.95 3.68 22.91
CA ILE A 429 -6.17 4.49 22.90
C ILE A 429 -6.17 5.34 21.62
N MET A 430 -7.13 5.07 20.72
CA MET A 430 -7.32 5.90 19.54
C MET A 430 -8.43 6.93 19.79
N PRO A 431 -8.23 8.21 19.43
CA PRO A 431 -9.28 9.21 19.51
C PRO A 431 -10.43 8.82 18.59
N VAL A 432 -11.66 9.06 19.04
CA VAL A 432 -12.86 8.81 18.23
C VAL A 432 -12.82 9.75 17.03
N LYS A 433 -12.75 9.20 15.83
CA LYS A 433 -12.82 10.01 14.60
C LYS A 433 -14.24 10.56 14.45
N VAL A 434 -14.40 11.86 14.65
CA VAL A 434 -15.67 12.56 14.38
C VAL A 434 -15.87 12.59 12.87
N ASN A 435 -16.84 11.82 12.36
CA ASN A 435 -17.25 11.90 10.97
C ASN A 435 -18.20 13.10 10.81
N VAL A 436 -17.70 14.16 10.19
CA VAL A 436 -18.41 15.44 10.00
C VAL A 436 -19.52 15.33 8.96
N ASN A 437 -19.51 14.27 8.14
CA ASN A 437 -20.60 13.93 7.25
C ASN A 437 -21.74 13.32 8.07
N LEU A 438 -22.46 14.17 8.82
CA LEU A 438 -23.81 13.88 9.28
C LEU A 438 -24.72 13.85 8.04
N THR A 439 -24.65 12.76 7.29
CA THR A 439 -25.64 12.47 6.24
C THR A 439 -26.95 12.17 6.94
N SER A 440 -27.92 13.06 6.79
CA SER A 440 -29.29 12.81 7.23
C SER A 440 -29.75 11.46 6.64
N PRO A 441 -30.24 10.51 7.46
CA PRO A 441 -30.76 9.23 6.96
C PRO A 441 -32.03 9.39 6.08
N PHE A 442 -32.51 10.63 5.93
CA PHE A 442 -33.70 10.97 5.15
C PHE A 442 -33.39 11.64 3.79
N ASN A 443 -32.14 11.69 3.35
CA ASN A 443 -31.80 12.20 2.01
C ASN A 443 -31.38 11.05 1.05
N PRO A 444 -32.29 10.58 0.17
CA PRO A 444 -32.04 9.43 -0.70
C PRO A 444 -30.96 9.68 -1.77
N SER A 445 -30.73 10.94 -2.14
CA SER A 445 -29.70 11.32 -3.13
C SER A 445 -28.28 11.20 -2.59
N THR A 446 -28.10 11.25 -1.26
CA THR A 446 -26.78 11.20 -0.59
C THR A 446 -26.38 9.79 -0.14
N ALA A 447 -27.34 8.90 0.12
CA ALA A 447 -27.09 7.48 0.42
C ALA A 447 -26.38 6.74 -0.73
N ILE A 448 -26.70 7.09 -1.97
CA ILE A 448 -26.03 6.56 -3.18
C ILE A 448 -24.59 7.09 -3.29
N GLY A 449 -24.31 8.29 -2.78
CA GLY A 449 -22.96 8.86 -2.76
C GLY A 449 -22.03 8.16 -1.78
N GLN A 450 -22.54 7.75 -0.62
CA GLN A 450 -21.76 7.07 0.43
C GLN A 450 -21.36 5.65 0.01
N GLN A 451 -22.26 4.89 -0.64
CA GLN A 451 -21.92 3.56 -1.19
C GLN A 451 -20.90 3.61 -2.35
N VAL A 452 -20.87 4.71 -3.12
CA VAL A 452 -19.88 4.90 -4.19
C VAL A 452 -18.53 5.35 -3.62
N ALA A 453 -18.52 6.20 -2.59
CA ALA A 453 -17.30 6.65 -1.92
C ALA A 453 -16.60 5.53 -1.12
N ASP A 454 -17.38 4.67 -0.43
CA ASP A 454 -16.84 3.53 0.31
C ASP A 454 -16.28 2.45 -0.63
N ASN A 455 -16.87 2.29 -1.83
CA ASN A 455 -16.32 1.41 -2.87
C ASN A 455 -15.04 1.96 -3.51
N THR A 456 -14.87 3.29 -3.61
CA THR A 456 -13.61 3.89 -4.08
C THR A 456 -12.49 3.84 -3.04
N ASN A 457 -12.81 3.92 -1.75
CA ASN A 457 -11.81 3.80 -0.66
C ASN A 457 -11.37 2.35 -0.42
N SER A 458 -12.21 1.37 -0.77
CA SER A 458 -11.85 -0.05 -0.82
C SER A 458 -10.70 -0.33 -1.81
N GLU A 459 -10.65 0.38 -2.94
CA GLU A 459 -9.57 0.25 -3.92
C GLU A 459 -8.29 1.02 -3.55
N GLU A 460 -8.38 2.04 -2.69
CA GLU A 460 -7.18 2.72 -2.13
C GLU A 460 -6.38 1.80 -1.19
N SER A 461 -6.99 0.74 -0.64
CA SER A 461 -6.27 -0.32 0.08
C SER A 461 -5.24 -1.04 -0.79
N SER A 462 -5.44 -1.06 -2.11
CA SER A 462 -4.55 -1.71 -3.08
C SER A 462 -3.38 -0.82 -3.50
N GLN A 463 -3.35 0.46 -3.10
CA GLN A 463 -2.20 1.35 -3.33
C GLN A 463 -1.05 1.16 -2.33
N LYS A 464 -1.20 0.27 -1.34
CA LYS A 464 -0.16 -0.04 -0.34
C LYS A 464 0.89 -1.06 -0.81
N LEU A 465 1.06 -1.22 -2.12
CA LEU A 465 2.03 -2.13 -2.75
C LEU A 465 3.17 -1.41 -3.48
N LEU A 466 3.32 -0.11 -3.30
CA LEU A 466 4.62 0.55 -3.52
C LEU A 466 5.37 0.57 -2.19
N GLY A 467 6.17 -0.48 -1.99
CA GLY A 467 7.20 -0.48 -0.95
C GLY A 467 8.05 0.78 -1.07
N GLU A 468 8.43 1.33 0.07
CA GLU A 468 9.39 2.44 0.16
C GLU A 468 10.55 2.20 -0.82
N PRO A 469 10.97 3.21 -1.58
CA PRO A 469 12.14 3.08 -2.42
C PRO A 469 13.29 2.76 -1.48
N LYS A 470 13.80 1.51 -1.53
CA LYS A 470 15.05 1.15 -0.88
C LYS A 470 16.08 2.15 -1.37
N ALA A 471 16.44 3.09 -0.50
CA ALA A 471 17.58 3.97 -0.65
C ALA A 471 18.82 3.08 -0.66
N THR A 472 19.08 2.47 -1.81
CA THR A 472 20.36 1.85 -2.10
C THR A 472 21.26 3.03 -2.44
N ILE A 473 21.73 3.71 -1.39
CA ILE A 473 22.83 4.64 -1.47
C ILE A 473 24.02 3.77 -1.89
N VAL A 474 24.22 3.64 -3.20
CA VAL A 474 25.50 3.18 -3.74
C VAL A 474 26.51 4.24 -3.30
N PRO A 475 27.60 3.86 -2.61
CA PRO A 475 28.58 4.84 -2.16
C PRO A 475 29.12 5.56 -3.40
N MET A 476 28.85 6.86 -3.47
CA MET A 476 29.46 7.79 -4.40
C MET A 476 30.96 7.77 -4.12
N GLY A 477 31.70 6.94 -4.85
CA GLY A 477 33.15 7.01 -4.88
C GLY A 477 33.55 8.39 -5.37
N GLN A 478 34.25 9.14 -4.53
CA GLN A 478 34.85 10.42 -4.90
C GLN A 478 35.69 10.20 -6.16
N GLY A 479 35.26 10.80 -7.28
CA GLY A 479 36.09 10.91 -8.47
C GLY A 479 37.35 11.71 -8.14
N PRO A 480 38.46 11.50 -8.86
CA PRO A 480 39.71 12.19 -8.57
C PRO A 480 39.53 13.70 -8.74
N THR A 481 39.53 14.41 -7.61
CA THR A 481 39.75 15.85 -7.55
C THR A 481 41.16 16.14 -8.02
N GLY A 482 41.31 16.64 -9.24
CA GLY A 482 42.62 17.08 -9.72
C GLY A 482 42.74 17.17 -11.22
N LEU A 483 41.97 18.06 -11.86
CA LEU A 483 42.41 18.71 -13.09
C LEU A 483 42.10 20.19 -12.97
N ALA A 484 43.09 20.92 -12.43
CA ALA A 484 43.15 22.36 -12.54
C ALA A 484 43.19 22.73 -14.03
N SER A 485 42.38 23.74 -14.35
CA SER A 485 42.44 24.56 -15.56
C SER A 485 43.88 24.80 -16.02
N VAL A 486 44.18 24.40 -17.26
CA VAL A 486 45.27 24.99 -18.04
C VAL A 486 44.61 25.98 -18.99
N ALA A 487 44.96 27.26 -18.82
CA ALA A 487 44.53 28.35 -19.66
C ALA A 487 45.17 28.25 -21.07
N PRO A 488 44.49 28.75 -22.13
CA PRO A 488 44.99 28.66 -23.48
C PRO A 488 46.10 29.70 -23.73
N PHE A 489 47.18 29.26 -24.35
CA PHE A 489 48.06 30.09 -25.18
C PHE A 489 48.07 29.51 -26.59
#